data_AF-A0A362X9Z7-F1
#
_entry.id   AF-A0A362X9Z7-F1
#
_cell.length_a   1.000
_cell.length_b   1.000
_cell.length_c   1.000
_cell.angle_alpha   90.00
_cell.angle_beta   90.00
_cell.angle_gamma   90.00
#
_symmetry.space_group_name_H-M   'P 1'
#
loop_
_entity.id
_entity.type
_entity.pdbx_description
1 polymer ?
#
loop_
_entity_poly.entity_id
_entity_poly.type
_entity_poly.pdbx_seq_one_letter_code
_entity_poly.pdbx_strand_id
1 'polypeptide(L)' 'MFEIETLKAKKLADLQEIAATLKIARYKTLKKQDLIYQILDLQAQKPEEVVKHEIKEKSYKEE' A
#
# COMPACT_ATOMS: atom_id res chain seq x y z
N MET A 1 3.90 -8.47 -4.37
CA MET A 1 3.03 -7.56 -5.14
C MET A 1 1.64 -7.68 -4.54
N PHE A 2 1.04 -6.57 -4.07
CA PHE A 2 -0.29 -6.65 -3.48
C PHE A 2 -1.33 -6.85 -4.59
N GLU A 3 -2.21 -7.84 -4.45
CA GLU A 3 -3.33 -7.99 -5.36
C GLU A 3 -4.38 -6.89 -5.12
N ILE A 4 -4.99 -6.42 -6.20
CA ILE A 4 -6.02 -5.37 -6.15
C ILE A 4 -7.18 -5.76 -5.22
N GLU A 5 -7.47 -7.05 -5.13
CA GLU A 5 -8.49 -7.60 -4.25
C GLU A 5 -8.10 -7.46 -2.77
N THR A 6 -6.83 -7.68 -2.42
CA THR A 6 -6.31 -7.47 -1.06
C THR A 6 -6.41 -6.00 -0.66
N LEU A 7 -6.05 -5.08 -1.57
CA LEU A 7 -6.16 -3.64 -1.32
C LEU A 7 -7.63 -3.21 -1.18
N LYS A 8 -8.53 -3.77 -1.99
CA LYS A 8 -9.98 -3.52 -1.88
C LYS A 8 -10.56 -4.06 -0.57
N ALA A 9 -10.07 -5.20 -0.08
CA ALA A 9 -10.51 -5.81 1.17
C ALA A 9 -10.00 -5.06 2.42
N LYS A 10 -8.83 -4.42 2.35
CA LYS A 10 -8.26 -3.61 3.46
C LYS A 10 -9.13 -2.41 3.82
N LYS A 11 -9.09 -1.97 5.09
CA LYS A 11 -9.83 -0.78 5.53
C LYS A 11 -9.14 0.47 4.98
N LEU A 12 -9.87 1.60 4.97
CA LEU A 12 -9.31 2.89 4.57
C LEU A 12 -8.06 3.23 5.42
N ALA A 13 -8.10 2.94 6.72
CA ALA A 13 -6.96 3.15 7.62
C ALA A 13 -5.73 2.34 7.20
N ASP A 14 -5.88 1.03 6.93
CA ASP A 14 -4.79 0.19 6.43
C ASP A 14 -4.21 0.71 5.10
N LEU A 15 -5.07 1.16 4.19
CA LEU A 15 -4.64 1.75 2.92
C LEU A 15 -3.89 3.05 3.13
N GLN A 16 -4.27 3.85 4.11
CA GLN A 16 -3.55 5.07 4.48
C GLN A 16 -2.18 4.74 5.10
N GLU A 17 -2.04 3.68 5.88
CA GLU A 17 -0.74 3.24 6.42
C GLU A 17 0.21 2.75 5.32
N ILE A 18 -0.31 1.94 4.38
CA ILE A 18 0.46 1.50 3.22
C ILE A 18 0.88 2.72 2.39
N ALA A 19 -0.05 3.64 2.12
CA ALA A 19 0.24 4.84 1.37
C ALA A 19 1.25 5.77 2.08
N ALA A 20 1.19 5.86 3.41
CA ALA A 20 2.20 6.58 4.20
C ALA A 20 3.58 5.93 4.07
N THR A 21 3.65 4.61 4.11
CA THR A 21 4.90 3.86 3.99
C THR A 21 5.49 3.96 2.58
N LEU A 22 4.64 3.93 1.56
CA LEU A 22 4.99 4.17 0.17
C LEU A 22 5.22 5.67 -0.14
N LYS A 23 5.19 6.54 0.88
CA LYS A 23 5.40 8.00 0.78
C LYS A 23 4.50 8.68 -0.26
N ILE A 24 3.28 8.18 -0.42
CA ILE A 24 2.26 8.77 -1.28
C ILE A 24 1.87 10.13 -0.70
N ALA A 25 2.10 11.20 -1.45
CA ALA A 25 1.68 12.52 -1.02
C ALA A 25 0.14 12.61 -0.96
N ARG A 26 -0.37 13.39 0.00
CA ARG A 26 -1.81 13.67 0.17
C ARG A 26 -2.69 12.43 0.43
N TYR A 27 -2.11 11.29 0.78
CA TYR A 27 -2.84 10.05 1.08
C TYR A 27 -3.99 10.21 2.11
N LYS A 28 -3.85 11.14 3.06
CA LYS A 28 -4.86 11.42 4.10
C LYS A 28 -6.16 12.05 3.54
N THR A 29 -6.09 12.73 2.40
CA THR A 29 -7.25 13.38 1.77
C THR A 29 -7.86 12.56 0.65
N LEU A 30 -7.22 11.46 0.26
CA LEU A 30 -7.65 10.60 -0.84
C LEU A 30 -8.75 9.63 -0.38
N LYS A 31 -9.69 9.38 -1.28
CA LYS A 31 -10.72 8.35 -1.08
C LYS A 31 -10.10 6.96 -1.16
N LYS A 32 -10.82 5.96 -0.62
CA LYS A 32 -10.38 4.57 -0.65
C LYS A 32 -9.96 4.10 -2.05
N GLN A 33 -10.77 4.42 -3.07
CA GLN A 33 -10.48 4.05 -4.45
C GLN A 33 -9.20 4.73 -4.98
N ASP A 34 -9.04 6.04 -4.77
CA ASP A 34 -7.83 6.78 -5.14
C ASP A 34 -6.56 6.22 -4.47
N LEU A 35 -6.65 5.84 -3.20
CA LEU A 35 -5.53 5.21 -2.49
C LEU A 35 -5.14 3.89 -3.14
N ILE A 36 -6.12 3.04 -3.49
CA ILE A 36 -5.86 1.77 -4.17
C ILE A 36 -5.18 2.02 -5.51
N TYR A 37 -5.68 2.95 -6.32
CA TYR A 37 -5.09 3.28 -7.61
C TYR A 37 -3.67 3.84 -7.49
N GLN A 38 -3.41 4.75 -6.55
CA GLN A 38 -2.06 5.29 -6.34
C GLN A 38 -1.08 4.25 -5.84
N ILE A 39 -1.51 3.32 -4.98
CA ILE A 39 -0.66 2.21 -4.52
C ILE A 39 -0.30 1.30 -5.69
N LEU A 40 -1.26 0.96 -6.55
CA LEU A 40 -1.02 0.13 -7.74
C LEU A 40 -0.12 0.82 -8.76
N ASP A 41 -0.31 2.12 -8.96
CA ASP A 41 0.53 2.92 -9.85
C ASP A 41 1.98 2.98 -9.34
N LEU A 42 2.18 3.20 -8.04
CA LEU A 42 3.51 3.13 -7.41
C LEU A 42 4.14 1.74 -7.50
N GLN A 43 3.35 0.67 -7.42
CA GLN A 43 3.84 -0.69 -7.63
C GLN A 43 4.32 -0.90 -9.06
N ALA A 44 3.59 -0.37 -10.03
CA ALA A 44 3.96 -0.46 -11.44
C ALA A 44 5.20 0.40 -11.76
N GLN A 45 5.31 1.58 -11.17
CA GLN A 45 6.44 2.50 -11.40
C GLN A 45 7.69 2.12 -10.58
N LYS A 46 7.52 1.62 -9.36
CA LYS A 46 8.57 1.32 -8.39
C LYS A 46 8.33 0.01 -7.64
N PRO A 47 8.43 -1.13 -8.32
CA PRO A 47 8.22 -2.44 -7.69
C PRO A 47 9.17 -2.70 -6.51
N GLU A 48 10.39 -2.15 -6.54
CA GLU A 48 11.40 -2.35 -5.50
C GLU A 48 11.03 -1.72 -4.14
N GLU A 49 10.40 -0.54 -4.13
CA GLU A 49 9.96 0.10 -2.89
C GLU A 49 8.84 -0.72 -2.21
N VAL A 50 7.98 -1.36 -3.00
CA VAL A 50 6.85 -2.13 -2.46
C VAL A 50 7.30 -3.52 -1.99
N VAL A 51 8.20 -4.18 -2.72
CA VAL A 51 8.75 -5.48 -2.32
C VAL A 51 9.46 -5.38 -0.97
N LYS A 52 10.22 -4.30 -0.71
CA LYS A 52 10.85 -4.06 0.60
C LYS A 52 9.82 -3.95 1.73
N HIS A 53 8.66 -3.38 1.46
CA HIS A 53 7.61 -3.23 2.46
C HIS A 53 6.90 -4.57 2.76
N GLU A 54 6.62 -5.37 1.73
CA GLU A 54 5.98 -6.68 1.86
C GLU A 54 6.85 -7.65 2.67
N ILE A 55 8.18 -7.60 2.49
CA ILE A 55 9.14 -8.38 3.28
C ILE A 55 9.16 -7.91 4.74
N LYS A 56 9.06 -6.60 4.99
CA LYS A 56 8.98 -6.06 6.34
C LYS A 56 7.68 -6.45 7.05
N GLU A 57 6.52 -6.35 6.41
CA GLU A 57 5.23 -6.70 7.03
C GLU A 57 5.14 -8.20 7.39
N LYS A 58 5.71 -9.10 6.56
CA LYS A 58 5.81 -10.52 6.90
C LYS A 58 6.74 -10.79 8.09
N SER A 59 7.89 -10.11 8.15
CA SER A 59 8.84 -10.26 9.25
C SER A 59 8.30 -9.82 10.61
N TYR A 60 7.30 -8.92 10.66
CA TYR A 60 6.66 -8.51 11.92
C TYR A 60 5.43 -9.37 12.31
N LYS A 61 5.03 -10.34 11.48
CA LYS A 61 3.89 -11.24 11.75
C LYS A 61 4.28 -12.70 11.95
N GLU A 62 5.58 -13.03 11.91
CA GLU A 62 6.11 -14.37 12.19
C GLU A 62 6.76 -14.52 13.58
N GLU A 63 6.59 -13.55 14.49
CA GLU A 63 6.94 -13.69 15.93
C GLU A 63 5.70 -13.72 16.83
#